data_AF-A0A385AGE7-F1
#
_entry.id   AF-A0A385AGE7-F1
#
_cell.length_a   1.000
_cell.length_b   1.000
_cell.length_c   1.000
_cell.angle_alpha   90.00
_cell.angle_beta   90.00
_cell.angle_gamma   90.00
#
_symmetry.space_group_name_H-M   'P 1'
#
loop_
_entity.id
_entity.type
_entity.pdbx_description
1 polymer ?
#
loop_
_entity_poly.entity_id
_entity_poly.type
_entity_poly.pdbx_seq_one_letter_code
_entity_poly.pdbx_strand_id
1 'polypeptide(L)'
;MRIHKSIFSSRSDLKQLNTETQNYLINTMEPLLSLGMAYGLKYPVETVREIWRLMFENAAHDSIGACVSDTTNEDVYMRYKQVRDIASNLVELTLREIATRIGNPQSKEISLTVFNPLSTVQNGVVEVECYVPQKEFGILDEQGNEIAYTILEFVDQTEYVLNQGNILDPSKDIFIPNKVYKAKIALQLNDVPSVGYVQYTIDLHRNTLTELIE
;
A
#
# COMPACT_ATOMS: atom_id res chain seq x y z
N MET A 1 1.09 -34.61 -32.67
CA MET A 1 1.50 -33.53 -31.75
C MET A 1 1.24 -34.00 -30.33
N ARG A 2 2.25 -33.97 -29.43
CA ARG A 2 2.09 -34.32 -28.02
C ARG A 2 1.75 -33.05 -27.23
N ILE A 3 0.70 -33.10 -26.41
CA ILE A 3 0.25 -31.96 -25.60
C ILE A 3 0.72 -32.19 -24.16
N HIS A 4 1.45 -31.24 -23.60
CA HIS A 4 2.02 -31.31 -22.25
C HIS A 4 1.05 -30.74 -21.19
N LYS A 5 -0.11 -31.38 -21.01
CA LYS A 5 -1.21 -30.89 -20.15
C LYS A 5 -0.84 -30.70 -18.67
N SER A 6 0.20 -31.38 -18.17
CA SER A 6 0.62 -31.27 -16.77
C SER A 6 1.44 -30.02 -16.46
N ILE A 7 1.88 -29.26 -17.48
CA ILE A 7 2.69 -28.04 -17.29
C ILE A 7 1.98 -27.00 -16.43
N PHE A 8 0.65 -26.93 -16.52
CA PHE A 8 -0.16 -26.00 -15.73
C PHE A 8 -0.06 -26.25 -14.22
N SER A 9 0.22 -27.49 -13.80
CA SER A 9 0.35 -27.88 -12.39
C SER A 9 1.81 -27.99 -11.89
N SER A 10 2.80 -27.98 -12.79
CA SER A 10 4.22 -28.02 -12.41
C SER A 10 4.60 -26.77 -11.64
N ARG A 11 5.29 -26.88 -10.50
CA ARG A 11 5.74 -25.71 -9.70
C ARG A 11 4.65 -24.65 -9.52
N SER A 12 3.51 -25.07 -8.98
CA SER A 12 2.36 -24.20 -8.72
C SER A 12 2.69 -22.99 -7.86
N ASP A 13 3.71 -23.10 -7.00
CA ASP A 13 4.31 -21.99 -6.24
C ASP A 13 4.71 -20.82 -7.16
N LEU A 14 5.40 -21.10 -8.26
CA LEU A 14 5.83 -20.07 -9.22
C LEU A 14 4.65 -19.49 -10.02
N LYS A 15 3.59 -20.28 -10.25
CA LYS A 15 2.37 -19.82 -10.95
C LYS A 15 1.54 -18.91 -10.05
N GLN A 16 1.46 -19.24 -8.76
CA GLN A 16 0.87 -18.38 -7.75
C GLN A 16 1.62 -17.04 -7.69
N LEU A 17 2.94 -17.07 -7.55
CA LEU A 17 3.76 -15.86 -7.53
C LEU A 17 3.59 -15.02 -8.79
N ASN A 18 3.54 -15.65 -9.97
CA ASN A 18 3.26 -14.95 -11.21
C ASN A 18 1.91 -14.22 -11.16
N THR A 19 0.86 -14.90 -10.70
CA THR A 19 -0.51 -14.36 -10.64
C THR A 19 -0.60 -13.20 -9.64
N GLU A 20 -0.06 -13.37 -8.44
CA GLU A 20 -0.02 -12.34 -7.41
C GLU A 20 0.77 -11.12 -7.87
N THR A 21 1.91 -11.34 -8.52
CA THR A 21 2.77 -10.26 -9.03
C THR A 21 2.06 -9.51 -10.16
N GLN A 22 1.53 -10.20 -11.18
CA GLN A 22 0.77 -9.55 -12.25
C GLN A 22 -0.43 -8.76 -11.72
N ASN A 23 -1.17 -9.33 -10.77
CA ASN A 23 -2.29 -8.66 -10.15
C ASN A 23 -1.85 -7.36 -9.44
N TYR A 24 -0.77 -7.40 -8.66
CA TYR A 24 -0.25 -6.21 -8.01
C TYR A 24 0.22 -5.15 -9.02
N LEU A 25 0.92 -5.55 -10.08
CA LEU A 25 1.41 -4.59 -11.09
C LEU A 25 0.24 -3.89 -11.81
N ILE A 26 -0.74 -4.65 -12.28
CA ILE A 26 -1.83 -4.15 -13.12
C ILE A 26 -2.90 -3.45 -12.29
N ASN A 27 -3.28 -4.02 -11.15
CA ASN A 27 -4.45 -3.55 -10.38
C ASN A 27 -4.07 -2.65 -9.20
N THR A 28 -2.78 -2.49 -8.89
CA THR A 28 -2.31 -1.61 -7.81
C THR A 28 -1.24 -0.63 -8.29
N MET A 29 -0.11 -1.12 -8.79
CA MET A 29 1.01 -0.25 -9.13
C MET A 29 0.66 0.73 -10.25
N GLU A 30 0.25 0.24 -11.43
CA GLU A 30 -0.02 1.11 -12.58
C GLU A 30 -1.11 2.16 -12.32
N PRO A 31 -2.27 1.82 -11.70
CA PRO A 31 -3.28 2.81 -11.34
C PRO A 31 -2.75 3.89 -10.40
N LEU A 32 -1.99 3.53 -9.37
CA LEU A 32 -1.47 4.48 -8.38
C LEU A 32 -0.35 5.36 -8.94
N LEU A 33 0.50 4.82 -9.82
CA LEU A 33 1.49 5.63 -10.54
C LEU A 33 0.82 6.61 -11.50
N SER A 34 -0.26 6.18 -12.16
CA SER A 34 -1.06 7.04 -13.04
C SER A 34 -1.78 8.12 -12.25
N LEU A 35 -2.30 7.80 -11.06
CA LEU A 35 -2.86 8.76 -10.13
C LEU A 35 -1.81 9.79 -9.72
N GLY A 36 -0.60 9.35 -9.34
CA GLY A 36 0.52 10.25 -9.05
C GLY A 36 0.83 11.19 -10.21
N MET A 37 0.83 10.69 -11.45
CA MET A 37 1.01 11.52 -12.64
C MET A 37 -0.08 12.57 -12.80
N ALA A 38 -1.35 12.23 -12.52
CA ALA A 38 -2.45 13.19 -12.53
C ALA A 38 -2.27 14.30 -11.47
N TYR A 39 -1.60 14.00 -10.35
CA TYR A 39 -1.22 14.96 -9.30
C TYR A 39 0.14 15.63 -9.51
N GLY A 40 0.71 15.53 -10.71
CA GLY A 40 1.93 16.24 -11.10
C GLY A 40 3.23 15.56 -10.69
N LEU A 41 3.19 14.29 -10.28
CA LEU A 41 4.39 13.46 -10.14
C LEU A 41 4.89 13.02 -11.53
N LYS A 42 6.19 12.81 -11.66
CA LYS A 42 6.74 12.25 -12.90
C LYS A 42 6.51 10.74 -12.93
N TYR A 43 5.89 10.24 -13.99
CA TYR A 43 5.74 8.79 -14.16
C TYR A 43 7.11 8.11 -14.30
N PRO A 44 7.43 7.08 -13.49
CA PRO A 44 8.75 6.43 -13.44
C PRO A 44 8.93 5.40 -14.58
N VAL A 45 8.92 5.88 -15.83
CA VAL A 45 8.91 5.04 -17.06
C VAL A 45 10.01 3.98 -17.06
N GLU A 46 11.25 4.35 -16.72
CA GLU A 46 12.39 3.43 -16.77
C GLU A 46 12.29 2.31 -15.74
N THR A 47 11.84 2.64 -14.52
CA THR A 47 11.61 1.66 -13.45
C THR A 47 10.47 0.70 -13.81
N VAL A 48 9.36 1.22 -14.34
CA VAL A 48 8.23 0.40 -14.80
C VAL A 48 8.65 -0.51 -15.97
N ARG A 49 9.47 -0.01 -16.90
CA ARG A 49 10.01 -0.83 -17.98
C ARG A 49 10.87 -1.97 -17.45
N GLU A 50 11.71 -1.72 -16.45
CA GLU A 50 12.55 -2.75 -15.83
C GLU A 50 11.72 -3.83 -15.12
N ILE A 51 10.70 -3.43 -14.36
CA ILE A 51 9.74 -4.34 -13.71
C ILE A 51 9.11 -5.27 -14.76
N TRP A 52 8.58 -4.71 -15.85
CA TRP A 52 7.96 -5.50 -16.91
C TRP A 52 8.96 -6.35 -17.69
N ARG A 53 10.19 -5.87 -17.90
CA ARG A 53 11.27 -6.66 -18.52
C ARG A 53 11.49 -7.94 -17.72
N LEU A 54 11.69 -7.85 -16.41
CA LEU A 54 11.89 -9.01 -15.53
C LEU A 54 10.69 -9.98 -15.57
N MET A 55 9.46 -9.45 -15.59
CA MET A 55 8.25 -10.27 -15.75
C MET A 55 8.24 -11.02 -17.09
N PHE A 56 8.59 -10.36 -18.20
CA PHE A 56 8.60 -10.99 -19.52
C PHE A 56 9.70 -12.02 -19.67
N GLU A 57 10.86 -11.83 -19.04
CA GLU A 57 11.88 -12.87 -19.03
C GLU A 57 11.41 -14.14 -18.29
N ASN A 58 10.51 -14.02 -17.31
CA ASN A 58 9.87 -15.16 -16.63
C ASN A 58 8.75 -15.79 -17.47
N ALA A 59 8.21 -15.07 -18.45
CA ALA A 59 7.12 -15.53 -19.32
C ALA A 59 7.59 -16.43 -20.47
N ALA A 60 8.90 -16.67 -20.63
CA ALA A 60 9.41 -17.67 -21.55
C ALA A 60 8.77 -19.03 -21.26
N HIS A 61 8.31 -19.74 -22.30
CA HIS A 61 7.47 -20.93 -22.15
C HIS A 61 8.07 -22.00 -21.23
N ASP A 62 9.39 -22.22 -21.28
CA ASP A 62 10.08 -23.16 -20.40
C ASP A 62 10.14 -22.69 -18.94
N SER A 63 10.31 -21.39 -18.73
CA SER A 63 10.34 -20.76 -17.40
C SER A 63 8.96 -20.77 -16.74
N ILE A 64 7.94 -20.20 -17.39
CA ILE A 64 6.58 -20.21 -16.84
C ILE A 64 6.01 -21.63 -16.79
N GLY A 65 6.41 -22.49 -17.73
CA GLY A 65 6.07 -23.91 -17.72
C GLY A 65 6.77 -24.71 -16.62
N ALA A 66 7.85 -24.18 -16.05
CA ALA A 66 8.73 -24.85 -15.11
C ALA A 66 9.22 -26.22 -15.60
N CYS A 67 9.56 -26.32 -16.89
CA CYS A 67 10.21 -27.49 -17.50
C CYS A 67 11.73 -27.26 -17.66
N VAL A 68 12.32 -26.61 -16.67
CA VAL A 68 13.74 -26.28 -16.54
C VAL A 68 14.33 -26.92 -15.28
N SER A 69 15.64 -26.83 -15.08
CA SER A 69 16.29 -27.32 -13.85
C SER A 69 15.84 -26.54 -12.61
N ASP A 70 16.06 -27.12 -11.43
CA ASP A 70 15.75 -26.46 -10.16
C ASP A 70 16.51 -25.14 -10.00
N THR A 71 17.78 -25.09 -10.41
CA THR A 71 18.60 -23.87 -10.40
C THR A 71 17.98 -22.76 -11.26
N THR A 72 17.47 -23.08 -12.45
CA THR A 72 16.79 -22.08 -13.29
C THR A 72 15.44 -21.67 -12.70
N ASN A 73 14.72 -22.57 -12.01
CA ASN A 73 13.51 -22.21 -11.28
C ASN A 73 13.80 -21.28 -10.09
N GLU A 74 14.97 -21.39 -9.44
CA GLU A 74 15.42 -20.43 -8.42
C GLU A 74 15.66 -19.05 -9.04
N ASP A 75 16.26 -18.97 -10.23
CA ASP A 75 16.41 -17.70 -10.95
C ASP A 75 15.06 -17.07 -11.35
N VAL A 76 14.08 -17.89 -11.73
CA VAL A 76 12.69 -17.45 -11.98
C VAL A 76 12.07 -16.86 -10.73
N TYR A 77 12.21 -17.55 -9.59
CA TYR A 77 11.74 -17.06 -8.29
C TYR A 77 12.40 -15.72 -7.93
N MET A 78 13.73 -15.62 -8.08
CA MET A 78 14.48 -14.41 -7.74
C MET A 78 14.03 -13.22 -8.57
N ARG A 79 13.72 -13.41 -9.84
CA ARG A 79 13.14 -12.35 -10.69
C ARG A 79 11.76 -11.89 -10.20
N TYR A 80 10.87 -12.81 -9.79
CA TYR A 80 9.59 -12.40 -9.18
C TYR A 80 9.80 -11.61 -7.88
N LYS A 81 10.75 -12.04 -7.04
CA LYS A 81 11.10 -11.30 -5.83
C LYS A 81 11.58 -9.88 -6.16
N GLN A 82 12.50 -9.73 -7.12
CA GLN A 82 12.98 -8.41 -7.56
C GLN A 82 11.84 -7.53 -8.06
N VAL A 83 10.95 -8.07 -8.90
CA VAL A 83 9.78 -7.35 -9.40
C VAL A 83 8.91 -6.84 -8.25
N ARG A 84 8.58 -7.72 -7.30
CA ARG A 84 7.75 -7.36 -6.13
C ARG A 84 8.41 -6.29 -5.27
N ASP A 85 9.69 -6.45 -4.96
CA ASP A 85 10.44 -5.50 -4.12
C ASP A 85 10.51 -4.11 -4.80
N ILE A 86 10.82 -4.05 -6.10
CA ILE A 86 10.87 -2.78 -6.83
C ILE A 86 9.48 -2.14 -6.90
N ALA A 87 8.46 -2.92 -7.25
CA ALA A 87 7.09 -2.43 -7.42
C ALA A 87 6.51 -1.90 -6.10
N SER A 88 6.67 -2.63 -4.99
CA SER A 88 6.10 -2.22 -3.69
C SER A 88 6.74 -0.94 -3.18
N ASN A 89 8.07 -0.84 -3.27
CA ASN A 89 8.79 0.38 -2.88
C ASN A 89 8.40 1.57 -3.76
N LEU A 90 8.24 1.35 -5.07
CA LEU A 90 7.85 2.41 -6.00
C LEU A 90 6.44 2.95 -5.70
N VAL A 91 5.49 2.05 -5.42
CA VAL A 91 4.14 2.42 -4.99
C VAL A 91 4.19 3.17 -3.67
N GLU A 92 4.88 2.64 -2.67
CA GLU A 92 4.98 3.26 -1.34
C GLU A 92 5.53 4.68 -1.41
N LEU A 93 6.62 4.90 -2.15
CA LEU A 93 7.20 6.23 -2.37
C LEU A 93 6.21 7.18 -3.05
N THR A 94 5.53 6.70 -4.10
CA THR A 94 4.53 7.50 -4.84
C THR A 94 3.38 7.90 -3.92
N LEU A 95 2.84 6.95 -3.13
CA LEU A 95 1.73 7.21 -2.22
C LEU A 95 2.11 8.22 -1.13
N ARG A 96 3.32 8.11 -0.57
CA ARG A 96 3.84 9.10 0.41
C ARG A 96 3.96 10.48 -0.23
N GLU A 97 4.47 10.56 -1.45
CA GLU A 97 4.62 11.84 -2.16
C GLU A 97 3.27 12.48 -2.50
N ILE A 98 2.25 11.68 -2.88
CA ILE A 98 0.88 12.19 -3.04
C ILE A 98 0.35 12.68 -1.69
N ALA A 99 0.39 11.82 -0.66
CA ALA A 99 -0.21 12.10 0.65
C ALA A 99 0.32 13.39 1.29
N THR A 100 1.62 13.67 1.14
CA THR A 100 2.28 14.87 1.68
C THR A 100 1.97 16.16 0.91
N ARG A 101 1.43 16.06 -0.31
CA ARG A 101 1.04 17.20 -1.14
C ARG A 101 -0.45 17.53 -1.06
N ILE A 102 -1.26 16.69 -0.42
CA ILE A 102 -2.70 16.92 -0.24
C ILE A 102 -2.90 18.13 0.69
N GLY A 103 -3.65 19.13 0.22
CA GLY A 103 -4.03 20.30 1.01
C GLY A 103 -5.36 20.10 1.72
N ASN A 104 -5.45 19.16 2.66
CA ASN A 104 -6.68 18.89 3.39
C ASN A 104 -7.01 20.06 4.36
N PRO A 105 -8.19 20.71 4.25
CA PRO A 105 -8.57 21.82 5.13
C PRO A 105 -8.68 21.42 6.61
N GLN A 106 -8.97 20.15 6.89
CA GLN A 106 -9.02 19.60 8.24
C GLN A 106 -7.65 19.14 8.73
N SER A 107 -6.59 19.19 7.90
CA SER A 107 -5.28 18.64 8.23
C SER A 107 -4.77 19.18 9.56
N LYS A 108 -4.56 18.27 10.50
CA LYS A 108 -3.87 18.52 11.77
C LYS A 108 -2.48 17.88 11.76
N GLU A 109 -1.95 17.52 12.92
CA GLU A 109 -0.62 16.96 13.09
C GLU A 109 -0.45 15.58 12.44
N ILE A 110 -1.52 14.80 12.34
CA ILE A 110 -1.48 13.42 11.86
C ILE A 110 -2.61 13.20 10.85
N SER A 111 -2.26 12.66 9.67
CA SER A 111 -3.20 12.30 8.63
C SER A 111 -3.05 10.83 8.23
N LEU A 112 -4.15 10.26 7.75
CA LEU A 112 -4.23 8.89 7.23
C LEU A 112 -4.85 8.96 5.83
N THR A 113 -4.12 8.54 4.80
CA THR A 113 -4.63 8.59 3.41
C THR A 113 -4.92 7.18 2.93
N VAL A 114 -6.16 6.94 2.49
CA VAL A 114 -6.59 5.68 1.89
C VAL A 114 -6.66 5.86 0.38
N PHE A 115 -5.94 5.03 -0.36
CA PHE A 115 -5.93 5.03 -1.82
C PHE A 115 -6.73 3.83 -2.34
N ASN A 116 -7.60 4.07 -3.31
CA ASN A 116 -8.38 3.06 -3.99
C ASN A 116 -7.91 2.95 -5.44
N PRO A 117 -7.12 1.92 -5.79
CA PRO A 117 -6.65 1.73 -7.17
C PRO A 117 -7.71 1.10 -8.09
N LEU A 118 -8.85 0.66 -7.54
CA LEU A 118 -9.88 -0.05 -8.29
C LEU A 118 -10.78 0.92 -9.07
N SER A 119 -11.38 0.41 -10.14
CA SER A 119 -12.31 1.17 -11.00
C SER A 119 -13.71 1.35 -10.40
N THR A 120 -13.94 0.90 -9.18
CA THR A 120 -15.22 1.01 -8.46
C THR A 120 -15.03 1.76 -7.15
N VAL A 121 -16.07 2.48 -6.73
CA VAL A 121 -16.15 3.09 -5.41
C VAL A 121 -16.07 2.01 -4.34
N GLN A 122 -15.31 2.24 -3.28
CA GLN A 122 -15.14 1.30 -2.18
C GLN A 122 -15.81 1.81 -0.90
N ASN A 123 -16.50 0.89 -0.24
CA ASN A 123 -17.26 1.07 0.99
C ASN A 123 -17.03 -0.15 1.89
N GLY A 124 -17.14 0.02 3.21
CA GLY A 124 -17.04 -1.09 4.18
C GLY A 124 -15.97 -0.86 5.23
N VAL A 125 -15.51 -1.93 5.88
CA VAL A 125 -14.52 -1.84 6.96
C VAL A 125 -13.19 -2.41 6.47
N VAL A 126 -12.10 -1.68 6.69
CA VAL A 126 -10.74 -2.12 6.37
C VAL A 126 -9.85 -2.11 7.59
N GLU A 127 -8.93 -3.07 7.66
CA GLU A 127 -7.86 -3.06 8.67
C GLU A 127 -6.70 -2.19 8.19
N VAL A 128 -6.28 -1.23 9.00
CA VAL A 128 -5.11 -0.38 8.72
C VAL A 128 -4.21 -0.31 9.94
N GLU A 129 -2.92 -0.13 9.69
CA GLU A 129 -1.93 0.15 10.73
C GLU A 129 -1.60 1.65 10.71
N CYS A 130 -1.69 2.31 11.87
CA CYS A 130 -1.35 3.71 12.02
C CYS A 130 -0.54 3.97 13.30
N TYR A 131 0.19 5.07 13.30
CA TYR A 131 0.95 5.52 14.47
C TYR A 131 0.23 6.69 15.13
N VAL A 132 -0.11 6.53 16.41
CA VAL A 132 -0.89 7.50 17.18
C VAL A 132 -0.28 7.69 18.57
N PRO A 133 -0.38 8.88 19.18
CA PRO A 133 0.23 9.14 20.48
C PRO A 133 -0.61 8.67 21.68
N GLN A 134 -1.88 8.34 21.46
CA GLN A 134 -2.83 7.95 22.50
C GLN A 134 -3.93 7.05 21.95
N LYS A 135 -4.73 6.42 22.84
CA LYS A 135 -5.83 5.52 22.46
C LYS A 135 -7.10 6.25 22.01
N GLU A 136 -7.38 7.40 22.63
CA GLU A 136 -8.58 8.19 22.37
C GLU A 136 -8.26 9.24 21.31
N PHE A 137 -8.79 9.09 20.11
CA PHE A 137 -8.65 10.08 19.05
C PHE A 137 -9.90 10.07 18.17
N GLY A 138 -10.15 11.17 17.46
CA GLY A 138 -11.15 11.23 16.41
C GLY A 138 -10.52 10.99 15.06
N ILE A 139 -11.24 10.35 14.15
CA ILE A 139 -10.89 10.33 12.73
C ILE A 139 -11.93 11.18 11.99
N LEU A 140 -11.46 12.16 11.23
CA LEU A 140 -12.31 13.08 10.47
C LEU A 140 -12.03 12.96 8.98
N ASP A 141 -13.06 13.00 8.13
CA ASP A 141 -12.89 13.16 6.69
C ASP A 141 -12.56 14.63 6.31
N GLU A 142 -12.37 14.90 5.01
CA GLU A 142 -12.07 16.24 4.49
C GLU A 142 -13.22 17.24 4.73
N GLN A 143 -14.44 16.75 4.90
CA GLN A 143 -15.64 17.56 5.20
C GLN A 143 -15.82 17.80 6.71
N GLY A 144 -15.00 17.16 7.56
CA GLY A 144 -15.06 17.25 9.01
C GLY A 144 -16.09 16.30 9.65
N ASN A 145 -16.64 15.34 8.89
CA ASN A 145 -17.49 14.30 9.45
C ASN A 145 -16.66 13.28 10.21
N GLU A 146 -17.23 12.76 11.29
CA GLU A 146 -16.59 11.76 12.14
C GLU A 146 -16.67 10.37 11.51
N ILE A 147 -15.52 9.70 11.47
CA ILE A 147 -15.36 8.35 10.96
C ILE A 147 -15.18 7.41 12.14
N ALA A 148 -16.02 6.39 12.18
CA ALA A 148 -15.96 5.34 13.18
C ALA A 148 -14.73 4.45 12.96
N TYR A 149 -14.12 4.03 14.07
CA TYR A 149 -13.04 3.04 14.05
C TYR A 149 -13.02 2.21 15.33
N THR A 150 -12.45 1.01 15.24
CA THR A 150 -12.20 0.11 16.38
C THR A 150 -10.71 -0.20 16.47
N ILE A 151 -10.15 -0.19 17.69
CA ILE A 151 -8.77 -0.63 17.91
C ILE A 151 -8.75 -2.15 18.07
N LEU A 152 -8.03 -2.83 17.18
CA LEU A 152 -7.84 -4.29 17.21
C LEU A 152 -6.57 -4.66 17.98
N GLU A 153 -5.51 -3.88 17.78
CA GLU A 153 -4.22 -4.07 18.45
C GLU A 153 -3.61 -2.71 18.77
N PHE A 154 -2.90 -2.61 19.90
CA PHE A 154 -2.29 -1.35 20.33
C PHE A 154 -0.98 -1.64 21.08
N VAL A 155 0.14 -1.35 20.43
CA VAL A 155 1.49 -1.69 20.92
C VAL A 155 2.32 -0.43 21.07
N ASP A 156 3.01 -0.26 22.21
CA ASP A 156 3.97 0.83 22.40
C ASP A 156 5.19 0.60 21.51
N GLN A 157 5.46 1.56 20.62
CA GLN A 157 6.61 1.56 19.72
C GLN A 157 7.41 2.85 19.83
N THR A 158 7.33 3.54 20.97
CA THR A 158 7.94 4.87 21.16
C THR A 158 9.43 4.85 20.87
N GLU A 159 10.19 3.93 21.48
CA GLU A 159 11.64 3.83 21.26
C GLU A 159 11.99 3.51 19.81
N TYR A 160 11.23 2.61 19.17
CA TYR A 160 11.49 2.21 17.80
C TYR A 160 11.28 3.38 16.83
N VAL A 161 10.16 4.10 16.94
CA VAL A 161 9.82 5.18 16.01
C VAL A 161 10.70 6.41 16.23
N LEU A 162 10.89 6.83 17.48
CA LEU A 162 11.66 8.05 17.77
C LEU A 162 13.15 7.89 17.47
N ASN A 163 13.70 6.67 17.51
CA ASN A 163 15.11 6.41 17.16
C ASN A 163 15.38 6.32 15.65
N GLN A 164 14.35 6.24 14.79
CA GLN A 164 14.55 6.10 13.34
C GLN A 164 14.92 7.40 12.64
N GLY A 165 14.61 8.57 13.20
CA GLY A 165 15.00 9.87 12.63
C GLY A 165 14.47 10.17 11.22
N ASN A 166 13.46 9.43 10.75
CA ASN A 166 12.90 9.57 9.41
C ASN A 166 12.05 10.84 9.32
N ILE A 167 12.66 11.92 8.85
CA ILE A 167 12.00 13.20 8.58
C ILE A 167 11.68 13.28 7.09
N LEU A 168 10.38 13.30 6.74
CA LEU A 168 9.91 13.35 5.35
C LEU A 168 10.15 14.72 4.70
N ASP A 169 9.90 15.82 5.43
CA ASP A 169 10.18 17.18 4.97
C ASP A 169 10.81 17.97 6.12
N PRO A 170 12.15 18.16 6.11
CA PRO A 170 12.85 18.88 7.17
C PRO A 170 12.59 20.39 7.16
N SER A 171 11.89 20.90 6.14
CA SER A 171 11.61 22.33 5.98
C SER A 171 10.39 22.80 6.76
N LYS A 172 9.58 21.86 7.28
CA LYS A 172 8.37 22.13 8.05
C LYS A 172 8.61 21.82 9.53
N ASP A 173 7.92 22.54 10.42
CA ASP A 173 7.84 22.15 11.82
C ASP A 173 7.10 20.81 11.92
N ILE A 174 7.77 19.81 12.49
CA ILE A 174 7.24 18.45 12.59
C ILE A 174 6.71 18.22 13.99
N PHE A 175 5.48 17.74 14.07
CA PHE A 175 4.93 17.25 15.32
C PHE A 175 5.65 15.96 15.73
N ILE A 176 6.40 16.02 16.84
CA ILE A 176 7.06 14.86 17.44
C ILE A 176 6.36 14.58 18.77
N PRO A 177 5.54 13.52 18.86
CA PRO A 177 4.88 13.16 20.10
C PRO A 177 5.84 12.50 21.09
N ASN A 178 5.58 12.65 22.39
CA ASN A 178 6.36 12.02 23.46
C ASN A 178 6.18 10.48 23.51
N LYS A 179 5.05 9.99 23.00
CA LYS A 179 4.73 8.57 22.90
C LYS A 179 4.23 8.25 21.51
N VAL A 180 4.57 7.07 21.02
CA VAL A 180 4.09 6.56 19.73
C VAL A 180 3.63 5.12 19.92
N TYR A 181 2.36 4.90 19.64
CA TYR A 181 1.76 3.58 19.62
C TYR A 181 1.49 3.16 18.19
N LYS A 182 1.85 1.93 17.84
CA LYS A 182 1.38 1.28 16.63
C LYS A 182 -0.01 0.71 16.93
N ALA A 183 -1.02 1.26 16.30
CA ALA A 183 -2.40 0.81 16.40
C ALA A 183 -2.79 0.08 15.12
N LYS A 184 -3.30 -1.14 15.25
CA LYS A 184 -4.06 -1.81 14.18
C LYS A 184 -5.53 -1.48 14.42
N ILE A 185 -6.16 -0.80 13.47
CA ILE A 185 -7.55 -0.36 13.59
C ILE A 185 -8.41 -0.91 12.46
N ALA A 186 -9.67 -1.24 12.77
CA ALA A 186 -10.72 -1.41 11.79
C ALA A 186 -11.34 -0.05 11.51
N LEU A 187 -11.25 0.43 10.28
CA LEU A 187 -11.68 1.76 9.85
C LEU A 187 -12.89 1.64 8.92
N GLN A 188 -13.94 2.40 9.19
CA GLN A 188 -15.07 2.52 8.27
C GLN A 188 -14.70 3.42 7.07
N LEU A 189 -14.85 2.88 5.87
CA LEU A 189 -14.74 3.59 4.61
C LEU A 189 -16.12 3.99 4.11
N ASN A 190 -16.26 5.27 3.77
CA ASN A 190 -17.46 5.85 3.18
C ASN A 190 -17.08 6.44 1.82
N ASP A 191 -17.55 5.81 0.75
CA ASP A 191 -17.48 6.23 -0.64
C ASP A 191 -16.08 6.65 -1.13
N VAL A 192 -15.07 5.81 -0.89
CA VAL A 192 -13.71 6.06 -1.41
C VAL A 192 -13.75 6.02 -2.94
N PRO A 193 -13.42 7.13 -3.64
CA PRO A 193 -13.59 7.21 -5.08
C PRO A 193 -12.80 6.15 -5.85
N SER A 194 -13.32 5.70 -6.99
CA SER A 194 -12.59 4.82 -7.91
C SER A 194 -11.31 5.50 -8.43
N VAL A 195 -10.20 4.79 -8.48
CA VAL A 195 -8.88 5.31 -8.90
C VAL A 195 -8.60 6.67 -8.23
N GLY A 196 -8.78 6.71 -6.91
CA GLY A 196 -8.79 7.93 -6.12
C GLY A 196 -8.29 7.72 -4.71
N TYR A 197 -8.50 8.71 -3.86
CA TYR A 197 -8.13 8.65 -2.45
C TYR A 197 -9.13 9.41 -1.58
N VAL A 198 -9.06 9.15 -0.27
CA VAL A 198 -9.62 10.00 0.78
C VAL A 198 -8.54 10.21 1.83
N GLN A 199 -8.33 11.45 2.27
CA GLN A 199 -7.44 11.76 3.39
C GLN A 199 -8.24 12.06 4.65
N TYR A 200 -8.03 11.24 5.66
CA TYR A 200 -8.54 11.43 7.00
C TYR A 200 -7.55 12.21 7.87
N THR A 201 -8.08 12.96 8.83
CA THR A 201 -7.31 13.62 9.88
C THR A 201 -7.51 12.89 11.19
N ILE A 202 -6.43 12.64 11.91
CA ILE A 202 -6.46 12.14 13.30
C ILE A 202 -6.46 13.34 14.24
N ASP A 203 -7.58 13.53 14.95
CA ASP A 203 -7.80 14.59 15.92
C ASP A 203 -7.59 14.09 17.36
N LEU A 204 -6.53 14.54 18.02
CA LEU A 204 -6.18 14.13 19.39
C LEU A 204 -7.10 14.70 20.47
N HIS A 205 -8.01 15.61 20.13
CA HIS A 205 -8.95 16.23 21.07
C HIS A 205 -10.37 15.67 20.99
N ARG A 206 -10.62 14.74 20.07
CA ARG A 206 -11.91 14.06 19.90
C ARG A 206 -11.78 12.57 20.17
N ASN A 207 -12.91 11.88 20.23
CA ASN A 207 -12.94 10.43 20.34
C ASN A 207 -14.08 9.88 19.47
N THR A 208 -13.74 9.21 18.37
CA THR A 208 -14.72 8.55 17.47
C THR A 208 -14.67 7.02 17.58
N LEU A 209 -14.05 6.51 18.65
CA LEU A 209 -13.95 5.07 18.91
C LEU A 209 -15.35 4.45 19.03
N THR A 210 -15.61 3.48 18.15
CA THR A 210 -16.89 2.76 18.05
C THR A 210 -16.58 1.29 17.76
N GLU A 211 -17.35 0.36 18.32
CA GLU A 211 -17.23 -1.06 17.98
C GLU A 211 -17.87 -1.32 16.60
N LEU A 212 -17.03 -1.55 15.58
CA LEU A 212 -17.41 -1.85 14.20
C LEU A 212 -17.42 -3.36 13.91
N ILE A 213 -16.92 -4.17 14.84
CA ILE A 213 -16.83 -5.62 14.73
C ILE A 213 -17.47 -6.20 16.01
N GLU A 214 -18.52 -7.01 15.84
CA GLU A 214 -19.07 -7.89 16.90
C GLU A 214 -18.16 -9.08 17.18
#